data_AF-A0AAN6GUB7-F1
#
_entry.id   AF-A0AAN6GUB7-F1
#
_cell.length_a   1.000
_cell.length_b   1.000
_cell.length_c   1.000
_cell.angle_alpha   90.00
_cell.angle_beta   90.00
_cell.angle_gamma   90.00
#
_symmetry.space_group_name_H-M   'P 1'
#
loop_
_entity.id
_entity.type
_entity.pdbx_description
1 polymer ?
#
loop_
_entity_poly.entity_id
_entity_poly.type
_entity_poly.pdbx_seq_one_letter_code
_entity_poly.pdbx_strand_id
1 'polypeptide(L)'
;MRHAYGPHLAFPVGVSILALTAVFLPETVALARANLSIPFLVRTAWVDLCTERNPKADTTSPRHRTEKMTFSEGIHRFSRACWTPIRTLRVIKQPEIALALAIYALPYACFYGLITPLADQLEQHYGLTTLQSGLVFLSTSAGVTLSTIASGQLLDRSFRKLRSSFDATWEQQQQQQQQQQHHEILADGSTNAQTTNHTDSTAPPQPIVASQITKAEVTAFYPLEQARLEFYPLWTVMLVAGFLGYGWTMRSGGAGYGGQTSIMATMLVDYVGGRGASITAVNNLTRCLVGAVFSAICQDIINAVGIGWTETIFTAISSLAAVLVVVLLKHGSQWRRTRYMAKASKTKNAMHPGPG
;
A
#
# COMPACT_ATOMS: atom_id res chain seq x y z
N MET A 1 -42.97 15.75 -18.39
CA MET A 1 -42.06 16.03 -19.51
C MET A 1 -40.66 15.59 -19.10
N ARG A 2 -40.12 14.55 -19.75
CA ARG A 2 -38.79 14.00 -19.46
C ARG A 2 -37.72 14.94 -20.03
N HIS A 3 -37.10 15.77 -19.20
CA HIS A 3 -35.88 16.46 -19.61
C HIS A 3 -34.73 15.45 -19.62
N ALA A 4 -34.43 14.95 -20.81
CA ALA A 4 -33.26 14.17 -21.10
C ALA A 4 -32.00 15.03 -20.93
N TYR A 5 -31.43 15.06 -19.73
CA TYR A 5 -30.01 15.40 -19.57
C TYR A 5 -29.22 14.20 -20.11
N GLY A 6 -28.92 14.24 -21.41
CA GLY A 6 -28.27 13.14 -22.11
C GLY A 6 -26.83 12.88 -21.63
N PRO A 7 -26.24 11.74 -22.05
CA PRO A 7 -24.85 11.34 -21.77
C PRO A 7 -23.77 12.36 -22.21
N HIS A 8 -24.17 13.42 -22.91
CA HIS A 8 -23.32 14.50 -23.40
C HIS A 8 -22.78 15.44 -22.30
N LEU A 9 -23.39 15.52 -21.11
CA LEU A 9 -22.85 16.31 -19.98
C LEU A 9 -21.93 15.51 -19.06
N ALA A 10 -22.12 14.20 -18.95
CA ALA A 10 -21.30 13.35 -18.10
C ALA A 10 -19.83 13.30 -18.56
N PHE A 11 -19.61 13.26 -19.88
CA PHE A 11 -18.28 13.27 -20.47
C PHE A 11 -17.49 14.56 -20.18
N PRO A 12 -18.00 15.78 -20.47
CA PRO A 12 -17.28 17.01 -20.17
C PRO A 12 -17.12 17.23 -18.66
N VAL A 13 -18.08 16.86 -17.81
CA VAL A 13 -17.92 16.94 -16.34
C VAL A 13 -16.82 16.00 -15.86
N GLY A 14 -16.76 14.77 -16.37
CA GLY A 14 -15.68 13.83 -16.09
C GLY A 14 -14.30 14.35 -16.54
N VAL A 15 -14.23 14.96 -17.73
CA VAL A 15 -13.01 15.62 -18.24
C VAL A 15 -12.63 16.83 -17.39
N SER A 16 -13.59 17.64 -16.93
CA SER A 16 -13.36 18.77 -16.04
C SER A 16 -12.87 18.32 -14.66
N ILE A 17 -13.41 17.24 -14.10
CA ILE A 17 -12.94 16.67 -12.83
C ILE A 17 -11.51 16.10 -13.00
N LEU A 18 -11.22 15.42 -14.11
CA LEU A 18 -9.87 14.97 -14.44
C LEU A 18 -8.89 16.14 -14.60
N ALA A 19 -9.30 17.20 -15.28
CA ALA A 19 -8.50 18.41 -15.47
C ALA A 19 -8.26 19.14 -14.14
N LEU A 20 -9.29 19.29 -13.30
CA LEU A 20 -9.17 19.84 -11.95
C LEU A 20 -8.26 18.97 -11.09
N THR A 21 -8.41 17.65 -11.12
CA THR A 21 -7.52 16.73 -10.41
C THR A 21 -6.06 16.89 -10.87
N ALA A 22 -5.82 17.07 -12.17
CA ALA A 22 -4.48 17.35 -12.70
C ALA A 22 -3.93 18.74 -12.29
N VAL A 23 -4.80 19.74 -12.17
CA VAL A 23 -4.47 21.11 -11.74
C VAL A 23 -4.29 21.24 -10.23
N PHE A 24 -4.92 20.38 -9.42
CA PHE A 24 -4.81 20.35 -7.95
C PHE A 24 -3.86 19.26 -7.40
N LEU A 25 -3.40 18.32 -8.25
CA LEU A 25 -2.22 17.48 -8.00
C LEU A 25 -0.90 18.22 -7.66
N PRO A 26 -0.69 19.51 -8.00
CA PRO A 26 0.56 20.19 -7.71
C PRO A 26 0.85 20.35 -6.22
N GLU A 27 -0.11 20.18 -5.30
CA GLU A 27 0.15 20.19 -3.86
C GLU A 27 0.83 18.91 -3.35
N THR A 28 0.49 17.76 -3.95
CA THR A 28 1.21 16.50 -3.69
C THR A 28 2.65 16.57 -4.23
N VAL A 29 2.85 17.37 -5.27
CA VAL A 29 4.18 17.73 -5.81
C VAL A 29 4.81 18.89 -5.02
N ALA A 30 4.03 19.72 -4.30
CA ALA A 30 4.50 20.90 -3.59
C ALA A 30 5.23 20.58 -2.28
N LEU A 31 4.85 19.52 -1.58
CA LEU A 31 5.66 19.02 -0.47
C LEU A 31 6.94 18.32 -0.96
N ALA A 32 6.98 17.89 -2.22
CA ALA A 32 8.22 17.54 -2.91
C ALA A 32 8.98 18.76 -3.48
N ARG A 33 8.41 19.99 -3.45
CA ARG A 33 9.03 21.24 -3.96
C ARG A 33 10.08 21.86 -3.03
N ALA A 34 10.41 21.28 -1.88
CA ALA A 34 11.47 21.84 -1.05
C ALA A 34 12.88 21.69 -1.66
N ASN A 35 13.06 20.88 -2.71
CA ASN A 35 14.31 20.83 -3.47
C ASN A 35 14.06 20.73 -4.98
N LEU A 36 14.35 21.84 -5.65
CA LEU A 36 14.58 22.02 -7.09
C LEU A 36 13.38 22.06 -8.06
N SER A 37 13.48 23.03 -8.95
CA SER A 37 12.60 23.51 -10.02
C SER A 37 12.11 22.44 -11.01
N ILE A 38 10.84 22.54 -11.43
CA ILE A 38 10.20 21.61 -12.38
C ILE A 38 9.45 22.42 -13.47
N PRO A 39 9.51 22.00 -14.76
CA PRO A 39 8.47 21.13 -15.33
C PRO A 39 9.07 19.96 -16.15
N PHE A 40 9.05 18.73 -15.59
CA PHE A 40 9.84 17.58 -16.07
C PHE A 40 9.12 16.22 -15.87
N LEU A 41 8.14 16.08 -14.97
CA LEU A 41 7.64 14.78 -14.47
C LEU A 41 7.07 13.78 -15.51
N VAL A 42 6.55 14.22 -16.66
CA VAL A 42 6.17 13.28 -17.73
C VAL A 42 7.40 12.82 -18.50
N ARG A 43 8.37 13.71 -18.73
CA ARG A 43 9.63 13.37 -19.39
C ARG A 43 10.57 12.58 -18.47
N THR A 44 10.55 12.82 -17.16
CA THR A 44 11.35 12.07 -16.18
C THR A 44 10.93 10.63 -16.06
N ALA A 45 9.62 10.36 -15.93
CA ALA A 45 9.16 8.99 -15.78
C ALA A 45 9.51 8.15 -17.02
N TRP A 46 9.55 8.78 -18.19
CA TRP A 46 10.03 8.17 -19.44
C TRP A 46 11.55 8.06 -19.52
N VAL A 47 12.29 9.07 -19.05
CA VAL A 47 13.77 9.09 -19.08
C VAL A 47 14.39 8.21 -17.99
N ASP A 48 13.89 8.22 -16.76
CA ASP A 48 14.34 7.37 -15.65
C ASP A 48 14.00 5.89 -15.87
N LEU A 49 12.89 5.59 -16.56
CA LEU A 49 12.62 4.22 -17.05
C LEU A 49 13.58 3.81 -18.18
N CYS A 50 14.20 4.79 -18.87
CA CYS A 50 15.21 4.57 -19.90
C CYS A 50 16.64 4.56 -19.34
N THR A 51 16.93 5.26 -18.25
CA THR A 51 18.25 5.32 -17.63
C THR A 51 18.23 4.71 -16.23
N GLU A 52 18.16 3.37 -16.18
CA GLU A 52 18.55 2.63 -14.99
C GLU A 52 20.09 2.77 -14.86
N ARG A 53 20.54 3.80 -14.13
CA ARG A 53 21.96 4.04 -13.86
C ARG A 53 22.45 2.96 -12.89
N ASN A 54 23.24 2.03 -13.42
CA ASN A 54 23.97 1.03 -12.64
C ASN A 54 24.92 1.74 -11.65
N PRO A 55 24.81 1.56 -10.32
CA PRO A 55 25.61 2.30 -9.33
C PRO A 55 27.12 1.98 -9.30
N LYS A 56 27.66 1.29 -10.31
CA LYS A 56 29.06 0.83 -10.33
C LYS A 56 29.93 1.41 -11.43
N ALA A 57 29.46 2.41 -12.16
CA ALA A 57 30.28 3.09 -13.17
C ALA A 57 30.34 4.59 -12.88
N ASP A 58 31.15 4.97 -11.89
CA ASP A 58 31.65 6.34 -11.83
C ASP A 58 33.08 6.34 -11.30
N THR A 59 34.00 6.07 -12.21
CA THR A 59 35.32 6.68 -12.15
C THR A 59 35.84 6.80 -13.59
N THR A 60 36.04 8.05 -14.01
CA THR A 60 36.76 8.52 -15.20
C THR A 60 36.01 8.50 -16.55
N SER A 61 35.41 9.64 -16.91
CA SER A 61 35.72 10.43 -18.12
C SER A 61 34.54 11.30 -18.59
N PRO A 62 34.72 12.61 -18.88
CA PRO A 62 33.65 13.49 -19.34
C PRO A 62 33.62 13.54 -20.88
N ARG A 63 32.63 12.88 -21.51
CA ARG A 63 32.21 13.20 -22.89
C ARG A 63 30.71 12.96 -23.08
N HIS A 64 29.92 14.04 -22.98
CA HIS A 64 28.55 14.07 -23.48
C HIS A 64 28.58 14.05 -25.02
N ARG A 65 28.40 12.86 -25.62
CA ARG A 65 27.94 12.73 -27.01
C ARG A 65 26.47 12.32 -26.95
N THR A 66 25.59 13.23 -27.35
CA THR A 66 24.15 12.97 -27.50
C THR A 66 23.94 12.02 -28.67
N GLU A 67 23.98 10.72 -28.39
CA GLU A 67 23.65 9.69 -29.38
C GLU A 67 22.15 9.77 -29.70
N LYS A 68 21.81 9.97 -30.97
CA LYS A 68 20.41 10.04 -31.43
C LYS A 68 19.80 8.65 -31.26
N MET A 69 18.89 8.52 -30.30
CA MET A 69 18.14 7.30 -30.01
C MET A 69 17.41 6.83 -31.28
N THR A 70 17.64 5.60 -31.72
CA THR A 70 17.02 5.09 -32.96
C THR A 70 15.54 4.77 -32.73
N PHE A 71 14.70 4.94 -33.76
CA PHE A 71 13.25 4.70 -33.67
C PHE A 71 12.90 3.26 -33.20
N SER A 72 13.71 2.28 -33.61
CA SER A 72 13.59 0.88 -33.19
C SER A 72 13.83 0.70 -31.68
N GLU A 73 14.84 1.37 -31.12
CA GLU A 73 15.10 1.35 -29.67
C GLU A 73 13.98 2.05 -28.88
N GLY A 74 13.39 3.10 -29.47
CA GLY A 74 12.19 3.75 -28.95
C GLY A 74 10.99 2.80 -28.86
N ILE A 75 10.70 2.04 -29.91
CA ILE A 75 9.62 1.03 -29.92
C ILE A 75 9.91 -0.10 -28.93
N HIS A 76 11.14 -0.61 -28.86
CA HIS A 76 11.49 -1.67 -27.90
C HIS A 76 11.45 -1.20 -26.44
N ARG A 77 11.76 0.07 -26.17
CA ARG A 77 11.59 0.68 -24.84
C ARG A 77 10.13 0.93 -24.51
N PHE A 78 9.35 1.43 -25.46
CA PHE A 78 7.90 1.60 -25.32
C PHE A 78 7.20 0.27 -25.04
N SER A 79 7.50 -0.76 -25.84
CA SER A 79 7.00 -2.12 -25.62
C SER A 79 7.39 -2.64 -24.25
N ARG A 80 8.67 -2.57 -23.85
CA ARG A 80 9.08 -2.95 -22.49
C ARG A 80 8.35 -2.17 -21.40
N ALA A 81 8.14 -0.87 -21.58
CA ALA A 81 7.38 -0.03 -20.66
C ALA A 81 5.92 -0.49 -20.54
N CYS A 82 5.24 -0.79 -21.65
CA CYS A 82 3.89 -1.35 -21.66
C CYS A 82 3.81 -2.75 -21.03
N TRP A 83 4.87 -3.55 -21.10
CA TRP A 83 4.96 -4.87 -20.43
C TRP A 83 5.39 -4.79 -18.96
N THR A 84 5.83 -3.63 -18.47
CA THR A 84 6.29 -3.45 -17.09
C THR A 84 5.16 -3.54 -16.04
N PRO A 85 3.96 -2.97 -16.26
CA PRO A 85 2.79 -3.17 -15.39
C PRO A 85 2.40 -4.65 -15.21
N ILE A 86 2.50 -5.44 -16.27
CA ILE A 86 2.22 -6.89 -16.23
C ILE A 86 3.24 -7.62 -15.36
N ARG A 87 4.50 -7.16 -15.33
CA ARG A 87 5.50 -7.70 -14.39
C ARG A 87 5.17 -7.35 -12.94
N THR A 88 4.56 -6.19 -12.68
CA THR A 88 4.09 -5.82 -11.34
C THR A 88 2.92 -6.69 -10.88
N LEU A 89 2.06 -7.19 -11.78
CA LEU A 89 1.01 -8.14 -11.40
C LEU A 89 1.55 -9.42 -10.75
N ARG A 90 2.84 -9.77 -10.98
CA ARG A 90 3.48 -10.89 -10.28
C ARG A 90 3.53 -10.70 -8.77
N VAL A 91 3.46 -9.46 -8.28
CA VAL A 91 3.39 -9.13 -6.86
C VAL A 91 2.11 -9.68 -6.21
N ILE A 92 1.04 -9.86 -6.97
CA ILE A 92 -0.21 -10.49 -6.51
C ILE A 92 0.00 -11.96 -6.12
N LYS A 93 1.05 -12.64 -6.63
CA LYS A 93 1.35 -14.02 -6.21
C LYS A 93 1.80 -14.14 -4.75
N GLN A 94 2.08 -13.01 -4.09
CA GLN A 94 2.44 -12.98 -2.68
C GLN A 94 1.16 -12.96 -1.85
N PRO A 95 0.96 -13.94 -0.93
CA PRO A 95 -0.30 -14.12 -0.23
C PRO A 95 -0.67 -12.89 0.62
N GLU A 96 0.31 -12.23 1.24
CA GLU A 96 0.09 -11.01 2.03
C GLU A 96 -0.48 -9.86 1.19
N ILE A 97 -0.07 -9.77 -0.08
CA ILE A 97 -0.50 -8.70 -0.99
C ILE A 97 -1.83 -9.04 -1.64
N ALA A 98 -2.01 -10.28 -2.10
CA ALA A 98 -3.29 -10.74 -2.62
C ALA A 98 -4.42 -10.52 -1.60
N LEU A 99 -4.16 -10.90 -0.35
CA LEU A 99 -5.13 -10.76 0.73
C LEU A 99 -5.40 -9.27 1.03
N ALA A 100 -4.38 -8.42 1.09
CA ALA A 100 -4.57 -6.98 1.27
C ALA A 100 -5.34 -6.32 0.12
N LEU A 101 -5.09 -6.74 -1.13
CA LEU A 101 -5.85 -6.28 -2.30
C LEU A 101 -7.32 -6.71 -2.21
N ALA A 102 -7.61 -7.94 -1.77
CA ALA A 102 -8.98 -8.41 -1.58
C ALA A 102 -9.69 -7.64 -0.46
N ILE A 103 -9.03 -7.43 0.68
CA ILE A 103 -9.54 -6.63 1.81
C ILE A 103 -9.85 -5.19 1.37
N TYR A 104 -9.08 -4.62 0.45
CA TYR A 104 -9.37 -3.31 -0.13
C TYR A 104 -10.56 -3.36 -1.10
N ALA A 105 -10.55 -4.31 -2.04
CA ALA A 105 -11.47 -4.33 -3.17
C ALA A 105 -12.90 -4.71 -2.79
N LEU A 106 -13.11 -5.57 -1.78
CA LEU A 106 -14.45 -6.02 -1.39
C LEU A 106 -15.32 -4.89 -0.79
N PRO A 107 -14.87 -4.13 0.23
CA PRO A 107 -15.62 -2.97 0.73
C PRO A 107 -15.74 -1.87 -0.33
N TYR A 108 -14.74 -1.71 -1.21
CA TYR A 108 -14.80 -0.79 -2.34
C TYR A 108 -15.99 -1.08 -3.25
N ALA A 109 -16.15 -2.34 -3.65
CA ALA A 109 -17.25 -2.76 -4.51
C ALA A 109 -18.62 -2.55 -3.85
N CYS A 110 -18.76 -2.90 -2.57
CA CYS A 110 -19.99 -2.68 -1.81
C CYS A 110 -20.34 -1.19 -1.69
N PHE A 111 -19.36 -0.35 -1.37
CA PHE A 111 -19.56 1.09 -1.22
C PHE A 111 -20.01 1.76 -2.53
N TYR A 112 -19.42 1.38 -3.67
CA TYR A 112 -19.85 1.88 -4.98
C TYR A 112 -21.17 1.26 -5.44
N GLY A 113 -21.44 0.01 -5.10
CA GLY A 113 -22.74 -0.63 -5.31
C GLY A 113 -23.88 0.11 -4.60
N LEU A 114 -23.62 0.69 -3.43
CA LEU A 114 -24.56 1.56 -2.73
C LEU A 114 -24.68 2.94 -3.38
N ILE A 115 -23.54 3.61 -3.62
CA ILE A 115 -23.52 5.01 -4.06
C ILE A 115 -24.08 5.20 -5.46
N THR A 116 -23.86 4.25 -6.38
CA THR A 116 -24.31 4.37 -7.77
C THR A 116 -25.83 4.52 -7.89
N PRO A 117 -26.68 3.63 -7.34
CA PRO A 117 -28.13 3.75 -7.41
C PRO A 117 -28.72 4.75 -6.41
N LEU A 118 -27.94 5.27 -5.46
CA LEU A 118 -28.43 6.13 -4.37
C LEU A 118 -29.28 7.32 -4.85
N ALA A 119 -28.84 8.01 -5.91
CA ALA A 119 -29.57 9.17 -6.44
C ALA A 119 -30.95 8.76 -6.97
N ASP A 120 -31.00 7.73 -7.81
CA ASP A 120 -32.23 7.23 -8.43
C ASP A 120 -33.22 6.75 -7.36
N GLN A 121 -32.72 6.08 -6.32
CA GLN A 121 -33.54 5.61 -5.19
C GLN A 121 -34.15 6.78 -4.40
N LEU A 122 -33.38 7.84 -4.16
CA LEU A 122 -33.85 9.04 -3.47
C LEU A 122 -34.90 9.80 -4.29
N GLU A 123 -34.73 9.89 -5.61
CA GLU A 123 -35.72 10.49 -6.50
C GLU A 123 -37.01 9.67 -6.55
N GLN A 124 -36.92 8.35 -6.66
CA GLN A 124 -38.09 7.46 -6.75
C GLN A 124 -38.87 7.35 -5.43
N HIS A 125 -38.17 7.23 -4.30
CA HIS A 125 -38.81 6.98 -3.00
C HIS A 125 -39.29 8.26 -2.31
N TYR A 126 -38.49 9.33 -2.36
CA TYR A 126 -38.80 10.59 -1.66
C TYR A 126 -39.30 11.70 -2.59
N GLY A 127 -39.35 11.45 -3.91
CA GLY A 127 -39.74 12.48 -4.89
C GLY A 127 -38.75 13.66 -4.94
N LEU A 128 -37.50 13.43 -4.52
CA LEU A 128 -36.47 14.47 -4.49
C LEU A 128 -36.12 14.90 -5.92
N THR A 129 -35.77 16.18 -6.06
CA THR A 129 -35.21 16.69 -7.32
C THR A 129 -33.77 16.20 -7.49
N THR A 130 -33.29 16.09 -8.73
CA THR A 130 -31.90 15.69 -9.03
C THR A 130 -30.85 16.53 -8.33
N LEU A 131 -31.11 17.83 -8.15
CA LEU A 131 -30.21 18.69 -7.37
C LEU A 131 -30.18 18.28 -5.90
N GLN A 132 -31.33 18.02 -5.28
CA GLN A 132 -31.42 17.60 -3.88
C GLN A 132 -30.78 16.23 -3.66
N SER A 133 -30.99 15.27 -4.56
CA SER A 133 -30.31 13.97 -4.55
C SER A 133 -28.79 14.13 -4.70
N GLY A 134 -28.35 15.08 -5.54
CA GLY A 134 -26.95 15.48 -5.67
C GLY A 134 -26.34 16.03 -4.38
N LEU A 135 -27.08 16.86 -3.62
CA LEU A 135 -26.61 17.44 -2.36
C LEU A 135 -26.31 16.37 -1.29
N VAL A 136 -27.01 15.24 -1.30
CA VAL A 136 -26.78 14.17 -0.32
C VAL A 136 -25.35 13.61 -0.41
N PHE A 137 -24.76 13.56 -1.61
CA PHE A 137 -23.39 13.08 -1.81
C PHE A 137 -22.33 13.97 -1.15
N LEU A 138 -22.61 15.26 -0.88
CA LEU A 138 -21.68 16.12 -0.14
C LEU A 138 -21.50 15.60 1.29
N SER A 139 -22.58 15.15 1.94
CA SER A 139 -22.51 14.61 3.30
C SER A 139 -21.68 13.32 3.36
N THR A 140 -21.90 12.41 2.40
CA THR A 140 -21.14 11.17 2.26
C THR A 140 -19.66 11.47 2.02
N SER A 141 -19.35 12.42 1.13
CA SER A 141 -17.97 12.81 0.82
C SER A 141 -17.27 13.49 2.01
N ALA A 142 -17.99 14.33 2.76
CA ALA A 142 -17.48 14.92 3.99
C ALA A 142 -17.15 13.83 5.04
N GLY A 143 -18.03 12.84 5.22
CA GLY A 143 -17.78 11.71 6.13
C GLY A 143 -16.57 10.86 5.73
N VAL A 144 -16.41 10.55 4.44
CA VAL A 144 -15.23 9.83 3.92
C VAL A 144 -13.95 10.64 4.10
N THR A 145 -14.01 11.96 3.89
CA THR A 145 -12.85 12.83 4.07
C THR A 145 -12.42 12.91 5.53
N LEU A 146 -13.37 13.16 6.44
CA LEU A 146 -13.10 13.24 7.87
C LEU A 146 -12.56 11.92 8.43
N SER A 147 -13.14 10.80 8.01
CA SER A 147 -12.66 9.47 8.41
C SER A 147 -11.26 9.14 7.88
N THR A 148 -10.95 9.53 6.64
CA THR A 148 -9.61 9.36 6.05
C THR A 148 -8.56 10.16 6.83
N ILE A 149 -8.85 11.41 7.18
CA ILE A 149 -7.96 12.26 7.98
C ILE A 149 -7.77 11.66 9.37
N ALA A 150 -8.86 11.31 10.06
CA ALA A 150 -8.81 10.72 11.39
C ALA A 150 -8.04 9.39 11.38
N SER A 151 -8.28 8.55 10.38
CA SER A 151 -7.60 7.27 10.22
C SER A 151 -6.10 7.45 9.96
N GLY A 152 -5.70 8.39 9.09
CA GLY A 152 -4.29 8.70 8.87
C GLY A 152 -3.57 9.12 10.16
N GLN A 153 -4.21 9.96 10.97
CA GLN A 153 -3.66 10.37 12.27
C GLN A 153 -3.57 9.22 13.27
N LEU A 154 -4.60 8.37 13.36
CA LEU A 154 -4.60 7.18 14.23
C LEU A 154 -3.55 6.17 13.79
N LEU A 155 -3.39 5.99 12.48
CA LEU A 155 -2.39 5.10 11.87
C LEU A 155 -0.98 5.54 12.20
N ASP A 156 -0.69 6.84 12.10
CA ASP A 156 0.61 7.42 12.44
C ASP A 156 0.91 7.27 13.93
N ARG A 157 -0.10 7.46 14.80
CA ARG A 157 0.04 7.29 16.24
C ARG A 157 0.36 5.83 16.61
N SER A 158 -0.42 4.88 16.08
CA SER A 158 -0.19 3.45 16.30
C SER A 158 1.21 3.03 15.83
N PHE A 159 1.58 3.47 14.62
CA PHE A 159 2.88 3.16 14.04
C PHE A 159 4.04 3.71 14.88
N ARG A 160 3.95 4.97 15.35
CA ARG A 160 4.99 5.57 16.21
C ARG A 160 5.12 4.83 17.55
N LYS A 161 4.00 4.46 18.16
CA LYS A 161 3.97 3.73 19.44
C LYS A 161 4.62 2.35 19.29
N LEU A 162 4.26 1.60 18.26
CA LEU A 162 4.85 0.27 18.06
C LEU A 162 6.31 0.35 17.63
N ARG A 163 6.68 1.40 16.89
CA ARG A 163 8.06 1.61 16.46
C ARG A 163 9.01 1.86 17.63
N SER A 164 8.62 2.70 18.60
CA SER A 164 9.46 2.95 19.78
C SER A 164 9.65 1.70 20.64
N SER A 165 8.59 0.91 20.87
CA SER A 165 8.69 -0.35 21.61
C SER A 165 9.56 -1.38 20.89
N PHE A 166 9.46 -1.43 19.56
CA PHE A 166 10.29 -2.31 18.74
C PHE A 166 11.76 -1.88 18.80
N ASP A 167 12.08 -0.62 18.51
CA ASP A 167 13.46 -0.13 18.52
C ASP A 167 14.12 -0.36 19.91
N ALA A 168 13.40 -0.11 21.02
CA ALA A 168 13.88 -0.40 22.37
C ALA A 168 14.17 -1.89 22.63
N THR A 169 13.30 -2.79 22.13
CA THR A 169 13.51 -4.24 22.27
C THR A 169 14.73 -4.70 21.44
N TRP A 170 14.94 -4.12 20.27
CA TRP A 170 16.09 -4.42 19.42
C TRP A 170 17.40 -3.93 20.02
N GLU A 171 17.42 -2.72 20.59
CA GLU A 171 18.60 -2.20 21.29
C GLU A 171 18.99 -3.09 22.48
N GLN A 172 18.00 -3.54 23.27
CA GLN A 172 18.24 -4.49 24.37
C GLN A 172 18.83 -5.81 23.88
N GLN A 173 18.30 -6.39 22.80
CA GLN A 173 18.84 -7.62 22.22
C GLN A 173 20.27 -7.45 21.73
N GLN A 174 20.59 -6.30 21.12
CA GLN A 174 21.95 -6.01 20.67
C GLN A 174 22.93 -5.88 21.83
N GLN A 175 22.55 -5.18 22.90
CA GLN A 175 23.37 -5.04 24.10
C GLN A 175 23.63 -6.41 24.75
N GLN A 176 22.60 -7.26 24.83
CA GLN A 176 22.75 -8.62 25.35
C GLN A 176 23.69 -9.48 24.50
N GLN A 177 23.59 -9.42 23.17
CA GLN A 177 24.49 -10.15 22.27
C GLN A 177 25.94 -9.69 22.40
N GLN A 178 26.17 -8.37 22.50
CA GLN A 178 27.52 -7.83 22.71
C GLN A 178 28.10 -8.24 24.07
N GLN A 179 27.28 -8.24 25.13
CA GLN A 179 27.70 -8.71 26.45
C GLN A 179 28.02 -10.21 26.45
N GLN A 180 27.21 -11.03 25.78
CA GLN A 180 27.45 -12.47 25.63
C GLN A 180 28.75 -12.75 24.87
N GLN A 181 28.98 -12.09 23.74
CA GLN A 181 30.23 -12.20 22.98
C GLN A 181 31.44 -11.75 23.80
N HIS A 182 31.33 -10.66 24.55
CA HIS A 182 32.42 -10.21 25.42
C HIS A 182 32.73 -11.24 26.52
N HIS A 183 31.72 -11.87 27.11
CA HIS A 183 31.89 -12.92 28.11
C HIS A 183 32.52 -14.19 27.52
N GLU A 184 32.12 -14.61 26.31
CA GLU A 184 32.72 -15.74 25.60
C GLU A 184 34.20 -15.52 25.28
N ILE A 185 34.59 -14.33 24.82
CA ILE A 185 36.00 -14.00 24.54
C ILE A 185 36.85 -14.06 25.83
N LEU A 186 36.31 -13.58 26.95
CA LEU A 186 36.99 -13.67 28.24
C LEU A 186 37.13 -15.14 28.70
N ALA A 187 36.11 -15.97 28.46
CA ALA A 187 36.14 -17.40 28.76
C ALA A 187 37.14 -18.17 27.87
N ASP A 188 37.15 -17.96 26.55
CA ASP A 188 38.10 -18.58 25.61
C ASP A 188 39.53 -18.11 25.86
N GLY A 189 39.73 -16.83 26.19
CA GLY A 189 41.02 -16.28 26.58
C GLY A 189 41.57 -16.92 27.85
N SER A 190 40.70 -17.24 28.82
CA SER A 190 41.11 -17.95 30.04
C SER A 190 41.42 -19.44 29.81
N THR A 191 40.80 -20.06 28.81
CA THR A 191 40.99 -21.49 28.47
C THR A 191 42.23 -21.71 27.61
N ASN A 192 42.57 -20.76 26.72
CA ASN A 192 43.78 -20.79 25.89
C ASN A 192 45.04 -20.24 26.57
N ALA A 193 44.92 -19.69 27.79
CA ALA A 193 46.05 -19.20 28.59
C ALA A 193 47.04 -20.28 29.06
N GLN A 194 46.80 -21.57 28.76
CA GLN A 194 47.73 -22.66 29.07
C GLN A 194 48.56 -23.15 27.87
N THR A 195 48.47 -22.56 26.67
CA THR A 195 49.40 -22.90 25.58
C THR A 195 49.62 -21.73 24.63
N THR A 196 50.60 -20.88 24.95
CA THR A 196 51.72 -20.42 24.08
C THR A 196 52.35 -19.16 24.66
N ASN A 197 53.65 -19.24 24.98
CA ASN A 197 54.53 -18.09 25.18
C ASN A 197 54.96 -17.52 23.82
N HIS A 198 55.19 -16.20 23.77
CA HIS A 198 55.67 -15.37 22.64
C HIS A 198 54.59 -15.06 21.57
N THR A 199 54.31 -13.83 21.16
CA THR A 199 55.08 -12.56 21.11
C THR A 199 54.11 -11.39 20.87
N ASP A 200 54.48 -10.21 21.38
CA ASP A 200 54.20 -8.85 20.88
C ASP A 200 53.05 -8.64 19.86
N SER A 201 52.01 -7.93 20.29
CA SER A 201 51.32 -6.93 19.46
C SER A 201 50.44 -6.02 20.31
N THR A 202 50.97 -4.83 20.58
CA THR A 202 50.23 -3.62 20.94
C THR A 202 49.36 -3.16 19.77
N ALA A 203 48.21 -3.80 19.58
CA ALA A 203 47.12 -3.23 18.79
C ALA A 203 45.84 -3.32 19.63
N PRO A 204 45.10 -2.22 19.84
CA PRO A 204 43.81 -2.30 20.51
C PRO A 204 42.91 -3.27 19.73
N PRO A 205 42.13 -4.13 20.41
CA PRO A 205 41.23 -5.05 19.73
C PRO A 205 40.30 -4.25 18.83
N GLN A 206 40.42 -4.47 17.52
CA GLN A 206 39.52 -3.89 16.53
C GLN A 206 38.09 -4.29 16.94
N PRO A 207 37.13 -3.35 16.98
CA PRO A 207 35.77 -3.70 17.34
C PRO A 207 35.30 -4.74 16.33
N ILE A 208 34.94 -5.92 16.85
CA ILE A 208 34.30 -7.00 16.09
C ILE A 208 33.15 -6.33 15.36
N VAL A 209 33.23 -6.30 14.03
CA VAL A 209 32.21 -5.68 13.18
C VAL A 209 30.96 -6.51 13.36
N ALA A 210 30.13 -6.14 14.34
CA ALA A 210 28.78 -6.65 14.50
C ALA A 210 28.13 -6.52 13.11
N SER A 211 27.73 -7.66 12.53
CA SER A 211 27.11 -7.68 11.22
C SER A 211 26.01 -6.63 11.18
N GLN A 212 26.21 -5.55 10.43
CA GLN A 212 25.25 -4.45 10.37
C GLN A 212 23.93 -5.01 9.84
N ILE A 213 22.93 -5.09 10.71
CA ILE A 213 21.60 -5.57 10.37
C ILE A 213 21.07 -4.73 9.21
N THR A 214 20.71 -5.40 8.13
CA THR A 214 20.24 -4.68 6.94
C THR A 214 18.87 -4.07 7.20
N LYS A 215 18.60 -2.86 6.68
CA LYS A 215 17.27 -2.22 6.75
C LYS A 215 16.13 -3.15 6.29
N ALA A 216 16.42 -4.04 5.34
CA ALA A 216 15.50 -5.04 4.83
C ALA A 216 15.13 -6.10 5.89
N GLU A 217 16.06 -6.47 6.76
CA GLU A 217 15.88 -7.41 7.85
C GLU A 217 14.95 -6.83 8.92
N VAL A 218 15.26 -5.63 9.39
CA VAL A 218 14.43 -4.89 10.35
C VAL A 218 12.98 -4.79 9.85
N THR A 219 12.80 -4.46 8.56
CA THR A 219 11.48 -4.35 7.94
C THR A 219 10.73 -5.69 7.88
N ALA A 220 11.44 -6.80 7.68
CA ALA A 220 10.83 -8.14 7.62
C ALA A 220 10.34 -8.63 8.99
N PHE A 221 11.06 -8.29 10.07
CA PHE A 221 10.73 -8.73 11.42
C PHE A 221 9.78 -7.77 12.16
N TYR A 222 9.71 -6.50 11.73
CA TYR A 222 8.80 -5.50 12.28
C TYR A 222 7.34 -5.97 12.26
N PRO A 223 6.58 -5.85 13.37
CA PRO A 223 5.15 -6.21 13.46
C PRO A 223 4.25 -5.19 12.75
N LEU A 224 4.44 -5.07 11.44
CA LEU A 224 3.75 -4.11 10.57
C LEU A 224 2.24 -4.27 10.61
N GLU A 225 1.75 -5.52 10.58
CA GLU A 225 0.32 -5.82 10.53
C GLU A 225 -0.39 -5.30 11.78
N GLN A 226 0.23 -5.44 12.95
CA GLN A 226 -0.32 -4.94 14.20
C GLN A 226 -0.36 -3.40 14.23
N ALA A 227 0.73 -2.74 13.81
CA ALA A 227 0.79 -1.27 13.74
C ALA A 227 -0.22 -0.66 12.77
N ARG A 228 -0.56 -1.36 11.68
CA ARG A 228 -1.46 -0.82 10.65
C ARG A 228 -2.91 -1.17 10.92
N LEU A 229 -3.19 -2.37 11.43
CA LEU A 229 -4.56 -2.89 11.52
C LEU A 229 -5.23 -2.67 12.89
N GLU A 230 -4.56 -2.07 13.87
CA GLU A 230 -5.10 -1.83 15.23
C GLU A 230 -6.50 -1.19 15.21
N PHE A 231 -6.69 -0.14 14.40
CA PHE A 231 -7.96 0.58 14.31
C PHE A 231 -8.89 0.09 13.19
N TYR A 232 -8.50 -0.94 12.42
CA TYR A 232 -9.32 -1.46 11.34
C TYR A 232 -10.71 -1.98 11.80
N PRO A 233 -10.83 -2.70 12.95
CA PRO A 233 -12.13 -3.15 13.45
C PRO A 233 -13.09 -2.00 13.75
N LEU A 234 -12.60 -0.88 14.28
CA LEU A 234 -13.40 0.31 14.56
C LEU A 234 -14.05 0.84 13.28
N TRP A 235 -13.26 1.02 12.22
CA TRP A 235 -13.76 1.49 10.92
C TRP A 235 -14.72 0.51 10.27
N THR A 236 -14.51 -0.79 10.49
CA THR A 236 -15.42 -1.84 10.03
C THR A 236 -16.77 -1.76 10.72
N VAL A 237 -16.81 -1.60 12.04
CA VAL A 237 -18.07 -1.45 12.78
C VAL A 237 -18.83 -0.21 12.29
N MET A 238 -18.12 0.91 12.07
CA MET A 238 -18.74 2.11 11.50
C MET A 238 -19.28 1.90 10.08
N LEU A 239 -18.58 1.13 9.25
CA LEU A 239 -19.03 0.80 7.89
C LEU A 239 -20.29 -0.08 7.92
N VAL A 240 -20.27 -1.15 8.72
CA VAL A 240 -21.40 -2.07 8.90
C VAL A 240 -22.63 -1.35 9.44
N ALA A 241 -22.44 -0.50 10.45
CA ALA A 241 -23.53 0.34 10.97
C ALA A 241 -24.08 1.29 9.90
N GLY A 242 -23.22 1.83 9.03
CA GLY A 242 -23.62 2.67 7.90
C GLY A 242 -24.46 1.94 6.87
N PHE A 243 -24.03 0.75 6.42
CA PHE A 243 -24.77 -0.05 5.45
C PHE A 243 -26.10 -0.58 6.00
N LEU A 244 -26.12 -1.12 7.23
CA LEU A 244 -27.36 -1.57 7.86
C LEU A 244 -28.32 -0.41 8.12
N GLY A 245 -27.79 0.72 8.60
CA GLY A 245 -28.56 1.95 8.80
C GLY A 245 -29.19 2.44 7.51
N TYR A 246 -28.42 2.47 6.42
CA TYR A 246 -28.95 2.88 5.12
C TYR A 246 -29.98 1.88 4.57
N GLY A 247 -29.69 0.58 4.57
CA GLY A 247 -30.56 -0.45 4.00
C GLY A 247 -31.94 -0.54 4.64
N TRP A 248 -32.04 -0.26 5.94
CA TRP A 248 -33.31 -0.39 6.68
C TRP A 248 -33.95 0.93 7.08
N THR A 249 -33.16 2.01 7.25
CA THR A 249 -33.67 3.29 7.75
C THR A 249 -33.41 4.47 6.81
N MET A 250 -32.70 4.25 5.68
CA MET A 250 -32.29 5.28 4.72
C MET A 250 -31.55 6.48 5.35
N ARG A 251 -31.00 6.33 6.57
CA ARG A 251 -30.14 7.33 7.21
C ARG A 251 -28.68 7.11 6.78
N SER A 252 -28.03 8.18 6.34
CA SER A 252 -26.70 8.12 5.72
C SER A 252 -25.60 7.73 6.72
N GLY A 253 -24.72 6.83 6.28
CA GLY A 253 -23.51 6.43 7.00
C GLY A 253 -22.41 6.00 6.04
N GLY A 254 -21.47 6.91 5.72
CA GLY A 254 -20.33 6.65 4.82
C GLY A 254 -18.95 6.78 5.48
N ALA A 255 -18.89 7.09 6.78
CA ALA A 255 -17.64 7.40 7.46
C ALA A 255 -16.72 6.18 7.68
N GLY A 256 -17.23 4.94 7.71
CA GLY A 256 -16.37 3.77 7.93
C GLY A 256 -15.41 3.47 6.78
N TYR A 257 -15.83 3.77 5.54
CA TYR A 257 -15.12 3.37 4.32
C TYR A 257 -13.80 4.15 4.10
N GLY A 258 -13.78 5.46 4.36
CA GLY A 258 -12.57 6.29 4.20
C GLY A 258 -11.44 5.83 5.12
N GLY A 259 -11.78 5.46 6.36
CA GLY A 259 -10.83 4.91 7.30
C GLY A 259 -10.20 3.59 6.81
N GLN A 260 -11.03 2.62 6.41
CA GLN A 260 -10.52 1.32 5.91
C GLN A 260 -9.60 1.47 4.70
N THR A 261 -9.99 2.29 3.72
CA THR A 261 -9.21 2.47 2.48
C THR A 261 -7.87 3.15 2.74
N SER A 262 -7.80 4.11 3.67
CA SER A 262 -6.54 4.76 4.06
C SER A 262 -5.54 3.78 4.68
N ILE A 263 -6.01 2.89 5.56
CA ILE A 263 -5.17 1.87 6.21
C ILE A 263 -4.65 0.89 5.17
N MET A 264 -5.54 0.34 4.34
CA MET A 264 -5.16 -0.66 3.34
C MET A 264 -4.24 -0.08 2.25
N ALA A 265 -4.48 1.15 1.81
CA ALA A 265 -3.60 1.83 0.84
C ALA A 265 -2.18 1.95 1.38
N THR A 266 -2.03 2.36 2.64
CA THR A 266 -0.73 2.50 3.30
C THR A 266 -0.04 1.14 3.45
N MET A 267 -0.80 0.13 3.87
CA MET A 267 -0.29 -1.23 4.08
C MET A 267 0.27 -1.86 2.79
N LEU A 268 -0.41 -1.65 1.65
CA LEU A 268 0.05 -2.13 0.34
C LEU A 268 1.39 -1.51 -0.06
N VAL A 269 1.58 -0.21 0.17
CA VAL A 269 2.85 0.48 -0.08
C VAL A 269 3.96 -0.07 0.82
N ASP A 270 3.67 -0.30 2.10
CA ASP A 270 4.62 -0.84 3.07
C ASP A 270 5.05 -2.29 2.74
N TYR A 271 4.17 -3.11 2.16
CA TYR A 271 4.50 -4.51 1.82
C TYR A 271 5.49 -4.68 0.67
N VAL A 272 5.47 -3.77 -0.30
CA VAL A 272 6.30 -3.90 -1.49
C VAL A 272 7.64 -3.19 -1.31
N GLY A 273 7.69 -2.07 -0.58
CA GLY A 273 8.91 -1.32 -0.27
C GLY A 273 9.61 -0.77 -1.54
N GLY A 274 9.71 0.56 -1.66
CA GLY A 274 10.42 1.19 -2.79
C GLY A 274 9.74 1.08 -4.18
N ARG A 275 8.61 0.36 -4.31
CA ARG A 275 7.77 0.33 -5.53
C ARG A 275 6.33 0.77 -5.26
N GLY A 276 6.17 1.81 -4.44
CA GLY A 276 4.87 2.35 -4.01
C GLY A 276 3.93 2.69 -5.19
N ALA A 277 4.42 3.42 -6.20
CA ALA A 277 3.60 3.78 -7.36
C ALA A 277 3.05 2.54 -8.11
N SER A 278 3.85 1.48 -8.19
CA SER A 278 3.47 0.25 -8.89
C SER A 278 2.38 -0.52 -8.15
N ILE A 279 2.51 -0.65 -6.83
CA ILE A 279 1.48 -1.32 -6.02
C ILE A 279 0.19 -0.49 -5.93
N THR A 280 0.30 0.84 -5.90
CA THR A 280 -0.88 1.73 -6.00
C THR A 280 -1.60 1.55 -7.34
N ALA A 281 -0.88 1.41 -8.44
CA ALA A 281 -1.48 1.14 -9.75
C ALA A 281 -2.19 -0.22 -9.79
N VAL A 282 -1.57 -1.27 -9.25
CA VAL A 282 -2.18 -2.61 -9.13
C VAL A 282 -3.42 -2.58 -8.23
N ASN A 283 -3.36 -1.84 -7.12
CA ASN A 283 -4.51 -1.64 -6.24
C ASN A 283 -5.69 -0.98 -6.97
N ASN A 284 -5.40 0.11 -7.69
CA ASN A 284 -6.39 0.83 -8.49
C ASN A 284 -7.00 -0.08 -9.57
N LEU A 285 -6.17 -0.83 -10.29
CA LEU A 285 -6.66 -1.78 -11.28
C LEU A 285 -7.57 -2.84 -10.64
N THR A 286 -7.14 -3.45 -9.54
CA THR A 286 -7.88 -4.52 -8.87
C THR A 286 -9.23 -4.03 -8.35
N ARG A 287 -9.23 -2.92 -7.59
CA ARG A 287 -10.48 -2.36 -7.03
C ARG A 287 -11.45 -1.91 -8.11
N CYS A 288 -10.96 -1.31 -9.20
CA CYS A 288 -11.81 -0.87 -10.29
C CYS A 288 -12.41 -2.05 -11.08
N LEU A 289 -11.65 -3.13 -11.31
CA LEU A 289 -12.19 -4.33 -11.97
C LEU A 289 -13.27 -5.00 -11.11
N VAL A 290 -13.01 -5.18 -9.81
CA VAL A 290 -13.99 -5.76 -8.88
C VAL A 290 -15.21 -4.84 -8.79
N GLY A 291 -15.01 -3.53 -8.65
CA GLY A 291 -16.08 -2.54 -8.63
C GLY A 291 -16.91 -2.54 -9.91
N ALA A 292 -16.29 -2.61 -11.09
CA ALA A 292 -17.01 -2.64 -12.37
C ALA A 292 -17.89 -3.89 -12.51
N VAL A 293 -17.35 -5.07 -12.17
CA VAL A 293 -18.13 -6.32 -12.18
C VAL A 293 -19.30 -6.24 -11.21
N PHE A 294 -19.06 -5.72 -10.01
CA PHE A 294 -20.07 -5.63 -8.96
C PHE A 294 -21.16 -4.60 -9.28
N SER A 295 -20.78 -3.41 -9.76
CA SER A 295 -21.72 -2.39 -10.21
C SER A 295 -22.59 -2.85 -11.38
N ALA A 296 -22.04 -3.67 -12.29
CA ALA A 296 -22.80 -4.21 -13.42
C ALA A 296 -23.97 -5.12 -12.98
N ILE A 297 -23.78 -5.91 -11.93
CA ILE A 297 -24.81 -6.84 -11.40
C ILE A 297 -25.65 -6.21 -10.28
N CYS A 298 -25.26 -5.05 -9.75
CA CYS A 298 -25.88 -4.45 -8.57
C CYS A 298 -27.37 -4.17 -8.79
N GLN A 299 -27.75 -3.64 -9.95
CA GLN A 299 -29.15 -3.34 -10.23
C GLN A 299 -30.00 -4.62 -10.36
N ASP A 300 -29.44 -5.70 -10.91
CA ASP A 300 -30.11 -6.99 -10.99
C ASP A 300 -30.39 -7.56 -9.59
N ILE A 301 -29.41 -7.44 -8.67
CA ILE A 301 -29.58 -7.84 -7.28
C ILE A 301 -30.68 -7.01 -6.61
N ILE A 302 -30.64 -5.68 -6.76
CA ILE A 302 -31.67 -4.78 -6.20
C ILE A 302 -33.05 -5.13 -6.72
N ASN A 303 -33.19 -5.37 -8.02
CA ASN A 303 -34.47 -5.73 -8.64
C ASN A 303 -34.99 -7.10 -8.15
N ALA A 304 -34.10 -8.03 -7.82
CA ALA A 304 -34.47 -9.39 -7.41
C ALA A 304 -34.86 -9.49 -5.92
N VAL A 305 -34.10 -8.87 -5.02
CA VAL A 305 -34.29 -9.03 -3.56
C VAL A 305 -34.68 -7.73 -2.83
N GLY A 306 -34.68 -6.60 -3.53
CA GLY A 306 -34.92 -5.28 -2.94
C GLY A 306 -33.68 -4.68 -2.28
N ILE A 307 -33.74 -3.37 -2.01
CA ILE A 307 -32.60 -2.60 -1.51
C ILE A 307 -32.15 -3.02 -0.10
N GLY A 308 -33.08 -3.30 0.82
CA GLY A 308 -32.72 -3.66 2.20
C GLY A 308 -31.95 -4.98 2.30
N TRP A 309 -32.35 -5.99 1.53
CA TRP A 309 -31.62 -7.26 1.46
C TRP A 309 -30.31 -7.14 0.69
N THR A 310 -30.27 -6.30 -0.35
CA THR A 310 -29.02 -5.98 -1.05
C THR A 310 -27.97 -5.40 -0.10
N GLU A 311 -28.36 -4.42 0.71
CA GLU A 311 -27.48 -3.80 1.72
C GLU A 311 -27.07 -4.78 2.83
N THR A 312 -27.95 -5.72 3.18
CA THR A 312 -27.61 -6.81 4.12
C THR A 312 -26.55 -7.74 3.54
N ILE A 313 -26.65 -8.07 2.24
CA ILE A 313 -25.62 -8.85 1.52
C ILE A 313 -24.30 -8.08 1.47
N PHE A 314 -24.34 -6.78 1.17
CA PHE A 314 -23.13 -5.93 1.10
C PHE A 314 -22.45 -5.81 2.47
N THR A 315 -23.25 -5.74 3.53
CA THR A 315 -22.78 -5.80 4.91
C THR A 315 -22.08 -7.12 5.21
N ALA A 316 -22.65 -8.26 4.77
CA ALA A 316 -22.04 -9.57 4.95
C ALA A 316 -20.70 -9.69 4.19
N ILE A 317 -20.63 -9.21 2.95
CA ILE A 317 -19.39 -9.18 2.14
C ILE A 317 -18.32 -8.29 2.81
N SER A 318 -18.72 -7.13 3.31
CA SER A 318 -17.81 -6.20 4.01
C SER A 318 -17.33 -6.75 5.35
N SER A 319 -18.19 -7.51 6.04
CA SER A 319 -17.83 -8.24 7.27
C SER A 319 -16.85 -9.39 6.99
N LEU A 320 -16.99 -10.07 5.84
CA LEU A 320 -16.02 -11.07 5.39
C LEU A 320 -14.64 -10.44 5.19
N ALA A 321 -14.54 -9.22 4.65
CA ALA A 321 -13.26 -8.53 4.55
C ALA A 321 -12.59 -8.31 5.91
N ALA A 322 -13.36 -8.10 6.98
CA ALA A 322 -12.83 -8.01 8.34
C ALA A 322 -12.31 -9.35 8.87
N VAL A 323 -12.94 -10.47 8.50
CA VAL A 323 -12.41 -11.82 8.79
C VAL A 323 -11.07 -12.04 8.08
N LEU A 324 -10.96 -11.60 6.82
CA LEU A 324 -9.70 -11.67 6.06
C LEU A 324 -8.59 -10.83 6.72
N VAL A 325 -8.92 -9.70 7.36
CA VAL A 325 -7.97 -8.92 8.16
C VAL A 325 -7.42 -9.71 9.35
N VAL A 326 -8.25 -10.52 10.02
CA VAL A 326 -7.78 -11.41 11.10
C VAL A 326 -6.78 -12.45 10.57
N VAL A 327 -7.05 -13.00 9.38
CA VAL A 327 -6.10 -13.92 8.71
C VAL A 327 -4.79 -13.21 8.42
N LEU A 328 -4.84 -11.97 7.91
CA LEU A 328 -3.67 -11.16 7.62
C LEU A 328 -2.87 -10.81 8.88
N LEU A 329 -3.54 -10.47 9.99
CA LEU A 329 -2.91 -10.24 11.29
C LEU A 329 -2.14 -11.47 11.80
N LYS A 330 -2.72 -12.66 11.65
CA LYS A 330 -2.13 -13.92 12.14
C LYS A 330 -0.96 -14.40 11.27
N HIS A 331 -1.10 -14.35 9.95
CA HIS A 331 -0.16 -15.01 9.02
C HIS A 331 0.73 -14.04 8.23
N GLY A 332 0.39 -12.75 8.13
CA GLY A 332 1.11 -11.78 7.32
C GLY A 332 2.59 -11.65 7.70
N SER A 333 2.87 -11.59 9.01
CA SER A 333 4.25 -11.52 9.52
C SER A 333 5.07 -12.76 9.16
N GLN A 334 4.45 -13.94 9.20
CA GLN A 334 5.10 -15.20 8.84
C GLN A 334 5.45 -15.23 7.34
N TRP A 335 4.50 -14.89 6.47
CA TRP A 335 4.72 -14.84 5.02
C TRP A 335 5.85 -13.88 4.65
N ARG A 336 5.90 -12.69 5.26
CA ARG A 336 6.97 -11.72 5.04
C ARG A 336 8.34 -12.26 5.50
N ARG A 337 8.41 -12.89 6.67
CA ARG A 337 9.65 -13.48 7.21
C ARG A 337 10.15 -14.62 6.33
N THR A 338 9.28 -15.55 5.94
CA THR A 338 9.63 -16.65 5.02
C THR A 338 10.14 -16.11 3.68
N ARG A 339 9.49 -15.07 3.13
CA ARG A 339 9.92 -14.41 1.89
C ARG A 339 11.29 -13.75 2.01
N TYR A 340 11.58 -13.12 3.14
CA TYR A 340 12.88 -12.53 3.43
C TYR A 340 13.97 -13.61 3.52
N MET A 341 13.73 -14.67 4.31
CA MET A 341 14.66 -15.78 4.47
C MET A 341 14.93 -16.53 3.15
N ALA A 342 13.90 -16.73 2.33
CA ALA A 342 14.05 -17.35 1.00
C ALA A 342 14.89 -16.50 0.03
N LYS A 343 14.87 -15.16 0.17
CA LYS A 343 15.76 -14.28 -0.60
C LYS A 343 17.18 -14.32 -0.06
N ALA A 344 17.34 -14.25 1.27
CA ALA A 344 18.65 -14.28 1.92
C ALA A 344 19.43 -15.58 1.61
N SER A 345 18.75 -16.74 1.66
CA SER A 345 19.34 -18.03 1.30
C SER A 345 19.79 -18.11 -0.17
N LYS A 346 18.98 -17.61 -1.11
CA LYS A 346 19.38 -17.53 -2.53
C LYS A 346 20.61 -16.66 -2.75
N THR A 347 20.67 -15.51 -2.08
CA THR A 347 21.84 -14.63 -2.15
C THR A 347 23.08 -15.31 -1.58
N LYS A 348 22.95 -16.01 -0.44
CA LYS A 348 24.05 -16.77 0.16
C LYS A 348 24.57 -17.87 -0.76
N ASN A 349 23.66 -18.67 -1.34
CA ASN A 349 24.03 -19.75 -2.28
C ASN A 349 24.66 -19.21 -3.58
N ALA A 350 24.27 -18.02 -4.04
CA ALA A 350 24.89 -17.38 -5.19
C ALA A 350 26.31 -16.87 -4.90
N MET A 351 26.59 -16.49 -3.65
CA MET A 351 27.90 -15.98 -3.22
C MET A 351 28.88 -17.11 -2.89
N HIS A 352 28.38 -18.24 -2.39
CA HIS A 352 29.16 -19.45 -2.13
C HIS A 352 28.47 -20.65 -2.78
N PRO A 353 28.66 -20.86 -4.10
CA PRO A 353 28.23 -22.10 -4.73
C PRO A 353 28.99 -23.24 -4.05
N GLY A 354 28.26 -24.21 -3.47
CA GLY A 354 28.88 -25.37 -2.83
C GLY A 354 29.81 -26.11 -3.80
N PRO A 355 30.77 -26.91 -3.30
CA PRO A 355 31.60 -27.74 -4.15
C PRO A 355 30.67 -28.70 -4.92
N GLY A 356 30.61 -28.51 -6.23
CA GLY A 356 29.76 -29.26 -7.16
C GLY A 356 30.31 -30.63 -7.51
#